data_AF-A0AA42PUY0-F1
#
_entry.id   AF-A0AA42PUY0-F1
#
_cell.length_a   1.000
_cell.length_b   1.000
_cell.length_c   1.000
_cell.angle_alpha   90.00
_cell.angle_beta   90.00
_cell.angle_gamma   90.00
#
_symmetry.space_group_name_H-M   'P 1'
#
loop_
_entity.id
_entity.type
_entity.pdbx_description
1 polymer ?
#
loop_
_entity_poly.entity_id
_entity_poly.type
_entity_poly.pdbx_seq_one_letter_code
_entity_poly.pdbx_strand_id
1 'polypeptide(L)'
;MKVSTQNLTNKDDIRLIRDFISQNRGGKEVIARILEAYGFTTRITLCKQLGVSQSTMANRYARDTFPADWVIVCHLETGVSLIWLSTGVGSKFVDGRDDQSVHLKRIDITNGNLTPQNDALVDISTIPEGLHSPFILTSDKTTYLADSYDGELVDGLWFIEIDGIASVRELYRFPARRVRIENGKASFECQLDDIKILGKIISQTIFF
;
A
#
# COMPACT_ATOMS: atom_id res chain seq x y z
N MET A 1 30.56 17.99 -8.50
CA MET A 1 29.83 16.71 -8.48
C MET A 1 28.38 17.00 -8.85
N LYS A 2 27.99 16.80 -10.12
CA LYS A 2 26.59 17.02 -10.56
C LYS A 2 25.79 15.79 -10.14
N VAL A 3 24.97 15.93 -9.10
CA VAL A 3 23.96 14.92 -8.78
C VAL A 3 22.93 14.97 -9.91
N SER A 4 22.98 13.99 -10.82
CA SER A 4 21.99 13.85 -11.88
C SER A 4 20.72 13.27 -11.26
N THR A 5 19.67 14.09 -11.17
CA THR A 5 18.32 13.70 -10.73
C THR A 5 17.60 12.76 -11.71
N GLN A 6 18.26 12.37 -12.80
CA GLN A 6 17.65 11.67 -13.93
C GLN A 6 17.21 10.21 -13.66
N ASN A 7 17.55 9.63 -12.51
CA ASN A 7 17.31 8.22 -12.20
C ASN A 7 16.19 7.98 -11.16
N LEU A 8 15.52 9.03 -10.67
CA LEU A 8 14.47 8.91 -9.64
C LEU A 8 13.07 9.35 -10.10
N THR A 9 12.93 9.83 -11.34
CA THR A 9 11.66 10.37 -11.84
C THR A 9 11.32 9.77 -13.18
N ASN A 10 10.06 9.37 -13.34
CA ASN A 10 9.51 8.98 -14.63
C ASN A 10 9.75 10.12 -15.62
N LYS A 11 10.56 9.86 -16.66
CA LYS A 11 10.99 10.90 -17.61
C LYS A 11 9.81 11.48 -18.40
N ASP A 12 8.74 10.71 -18.57
CA ASP A 12 7.55 11.13 -19.30
C ASP A 12 6.73 12.14 -18.49
N ASP A 13 6.66 11.96 -17.17
CA ASP A 13 5.95 12.84 -16.24
C ASP A 13 6.56 14.25 -16.18
N ILE A 14 7.90 14.34 -16.15
CA ILE A 14 8.61 15.63 -16.17
C ILE A 14 8.37 16.37 -17.49
N ARG A 15 8.34 15.64 -18.60
CA ARG A 15 8.11 16.23 -19.93
C ARG A 15 6.70 16.80 -20.02
N LEU A 16 5.69 16.04 -19.55
CA LEU A 16 4.29 16.47 -19.53
C LEU A 16 4.08 17.74 -18.70
N ILE A 17 4.63 17.82 -17.48
CA ILE A 17 4.54 19.04 -16.66
C ILE A 17 5.21 20.22 -17.37
N ARG A 18 6.41 20.03 -17.92
CA ARG A 18 7.14 21.11 -18.59
C ARG A 18 6.34 21.67 -19.75
N ASP A 19 5.75 20.80 -20.56
CA ASP A 19 4.93 21.20 -21.71
C ASP A 19 3.72 22.02 -21.23
N PHE A 20 3.03 21.57 -20.18
CA PHE A 20 1.85 22.25 -19.64
C PHE A 20 2.18 23.63 -19.03
N ILE A 21 3.25 23.72 -18.25
CA ILE A 21 3.73 24.99 -17.66
C ILE A 21 4.16 25.94 -18.76
N SER A 22 4.88 25.46 -19.78
CA SER A 22 5.42 26.29 -20.87
C SER A 22 4.32 26.92 -21.74
N GLN A 23 3.18 26.25 -21.89
CA GLN A 23 2.03 26.77 -22.62
C GLN A 23 1.35 27.93 -21.88
N ASN A 24 1.50 27.99 -20.55
CA ASN A 24 0.98 29.03 -19.68
C ASN A 24 -0.53 29.34 -19.90
N ARG A 25 -1.31 28.28 -20.19
CA ARG A 25 -2.75 28.30 -20.44
C ARG A 25 -3.44 27.16 -19.67
N GLY A 26 -4.78 27.11 -19.67
CA GLY A 26 -5.54 26.08 -18.97
C GLY A 26 -5.64 26.31 -17.46
N GLY A 27 -5.36 27.53 -16.99
CA GLY A 27 -5.44 27.89 -15.58
C GLY A 27 -6.81 27.63 -14.95
N LYS A 28 -7.91 27.74 -15.71
CA LYS A 28 -9.26 27.46 -15.21
C LYS A 28 -9.42 26.02 -14.74
N GLU A 29 -8.93 25.06 -15.53
CA GLU A 29 -8.99 23.63 -15.20
C GLU A 29 -8.09 23.28 -14.02
N VAL A 30 -6.92 23.91 -13.96
CA VAL A 30 -6.01 23.76 -12.81
C VAL A 30 -6.66 24.30 -11.54
N ILE A 31 -7.32 25.48 -11.60
CA ILE A 31 -8.04 26.05 -10.47
C ILE A 31 -9.21 25.13 -10.04
N ALA A 32 -9.91 24.51 -10.99
CA ALA A 32 -10.96 23.55 -10.68
C ALA A 32 -10.41 22.33 -9.93
N ARG A 33 -9.27 21.78 -10.35
CA ARG A 33 -8.59 20.69 -9.65
C ARG A 33 -8.06 21.09 -8.28
N ILE A 34 -7.58 22.32 -8.11
CA ILE A 34 -7.19 22.84 -6.79
C ILE A 34 -8.41 22.91 -5.86
N LEU A 35 -9.54 23.41 -6.34
CA LEU A 35 -10.79 23.40 -5.56
C LEU A 35 -11.17 21.98 -5.14
N GLU A 36 -11.08 21.03 -6.06
CA GLU A 36 -11.35 19.62 -5.80
C GLU A 36 -10.36 18.99 -4.80
N ALA A 37 -9.08 19.37 -4.86
CA ALA A 37 -8.03 18.91 -3.95
C ALA A 37 -8.32 19.33 -2.49
N TYR A 38 -8.78 20.57 -2.30
CA TYR A 38 -9.19 21.07 -0.98
C TYR A 38 -10.62 20.69 -0.56
N GLY A 39 -11.44 20.14 -1.46
CA GLY A 39 -12.87 19.91 -1.20
C GLY A 39 -13.69 21.20 -1.13
N PHE A 40 -13.25 22.27 -1.78
CA PHE A 40 -13.94 23.56 -1.79
C PHE A 40 -14.93 23.66 -2.94
N THR A 41 -16.12 24.20 -2.64
CA THR A 41 -17.16 24.46 -3.65
C THR A 41 -17.05 25.85 -4.28
N THR A 42 -16.32 26.80 -3.66
CA THR A 42 -16.24 28.19 -4.13
C THR A 42 -14.81 28.71 -4.22
N ARG A 43 -14.55 29.53 -5.25
CA ARG A 43 -13.27 30.23 -5.44
C ARG A 43 -12.99 31.26 -4.34
N ILE A 44 -14.03 31.76 -3.68
CA ILE A 44 -13.89 32.71 -2.57
C ILE A 44 -13.22 32.02 -1.37
N THR A 45 -13.61 30.78 -1.07
CA THR A 45 -12.95 29.98 -0.02
C THR A 45 -11.49 29.73 -0.37
N LEU A 46 -11.20 29.37 -1.63
CA LEU A 46 -9.83 29.18 -2.10
C LEU A 46 -8.98 30.46 -1.98
N CYS A 47 -9.55 31.64 -2.25
CA CYS A 47 -8.84 32.91 -2.05
C CYS A 47 -8.39 33.10 -0.60
N LYS A 48 -9.25 32.75 0.37
CA LYS A 48 -8.92 32.82 1.81
C LYS A 48 -7.81 31.84 2.17
N GLN A 49 -7.88 30.61 1.66
CA GLN A 49 -6.84 29.59 1.90
C GLN A 49 -5.48 30.04 1.36
N LEU A 50 -5.44 30.56 0.14
CA LEU A 50 -4.20 30.99 -0.52
C LEU A 50 -3.71 32.38 -0.06
N GLY A 51 -4.47 33.10 0.77
CA GLY A 51 -4.13 34.46 1.19
C GLY A 51 -4.15 35.49 0.06
N VAL A 52 -4.95 35.29 -0.99
CA VAL A 52 -5.04 36.19 -2.16
C VAL A 52 -6.37 36.95 -2.23
N SER A 53 -6.39 38.11 -2.88
CA SER A 53 -7.63 38.86 -3.11
C SER A 53 -8.51 38.20 -4.18
N GLN A 54 -9.82 38.46 -4.13
CA GLN A 54 -10.76 38.04 -5.17
C GLN A 54 -10.42 38.65 -6.54
N SER A 55 -9.84 39.86 -6.58
CA SER A 55 -9.40 40.49 -7.83
C SER A 55 -8.24 39.76 -8.48
N THR A 56 -7.27 39.27 -7.69
CA THR A 56 -6.17 38.42 -8.17
C THR A 56 -6.70 37.11 -8.74
N MET A 57 -7.64 36.48 -8.04
CA MET A 57 -8.31 35.27 -8.51
C MET A 57 -9.08 35.49 -9.82
N ALA A 58 -9.90 36.54 -9.89
CA ALA A 58 -10.70 36.85 -11.08
C ALA A 58 -9.82 37.17 -12.29
N ASN A 59 -8.75 37.96 -12.11
CA ASN A 59 -7.82 38.30 -13.17
C ASN A 59 -7.11 37.05 -13.72
N ARG A 60 -6.58 36.20 -12.83
CA ARG A 60 -5.90 34.97 -13.23
C ARG A 60 -6.85 33.99 -13.94
N TYR A 61 -8.06 33.83 -13.41
CA TYR A 61 -9.11 33.01 -14.02
C TYR A 61 -9.53 33.52 -15.40
N ALA A 62 -9.66 34.84 -15.57
CA ALA A 62 -10.03 35.45 -16.86
C ALA A 62 -8.93 35.29 -17.92
N ARG A 63 -7.66 35.41 -17.51
CA ARG A 63 -6.48 35.22 -18.39
C ARG A 63 -6.15 33.75 -18.66
N ASP A 64 -6.83 32.83 -17.97
CA ASP A 64 -6.61 31.38 -18.07
C ASP A 64 -5.13 30.99 -17.86
N THR A 65 -4.40 31.76 -17.05
CA THR A 65 -2.95 31.60 -16.86
C THR A 65 -2.66 30.49 -15.85
N PHE A 66 -1.66 29.65 -16.15
CA PHE A 66 -1.30 28.52 -15.30
C PHE A 66 -0.83 28.98 -13.90
N PRO A 67 -1.52 28.59 -12.81
CA PRO A 67 -1.22 29.07 -11.46
C PRO A 67 -0.15 28.20 -10.76
N ALA A 68 1.09 28.22 -11.25
CA ALA A 68 2.17 27.35 -10.71
C ALA A 68 2.39 27.51 -9.20
N ASP A 69 2.33 28.75 -8.70
CA ASP A 69 2.38 29.09 -7.28
C ASP A 69 1.28 28.39 -6.47
N TRP A 70 0.03 28.40 -6.94
CA TRP A 70 -1.09 27.77 -6.23
C TRP A 70 -1.04 26.24 -6.31
N VAL A 71 -0.53 25.68 -7.42
CA VAL A 71 -0.31 24.24 -7.55
C VAL A 71 0.71 23.74 -6.52
N ILE A 72 1.82 24.47 -6.35
CA ILE A 72 2.86 24.12 -5.37
C ILE A 72 2.31 24.19 -3.94
N VAL A 73 1.61 25.27 -3.59
CA VAL A 73 0.98 25.41 -2.27
C VAL A 73 -0.02 24.28 -2.01
N CYS A 74 -0.90 24.01 -2.98
CA CYS A 74 -1.89 22.93 -2.88
C CYS A 74 -1.22 21.57 -2.64
N HIS A 75 -0.17 21.24 -3.40
CA HIS A 75 0.57 19.99 -3.21
C HIS A 75 1.17 19.88 -1.81
N LEU A 76 1.83 20.93 -1.32
CA LEU A 76 2.46 20.92 0.00
C LEU A 76 1.45 20.80 1.14
N GLU A 77 0.26 21.40 1.00
CA GLU A 77 -0.78 21.37 2.03
C GLU A 77 -1.62 20.09 2.02
N THR A 78 -1.84 19.48 0.84
CA THR A 78 -2.80 18.37 0.67
C THR A 78 -2.17 17.03 0.32
N GLY A 79 -0.90 17.00 -0.10
CA GLY A 79 -0.23 15.81 -0.63
C GLY A 79 -0.72 15.37 -2.03
N VAL A 80 -1.58 16.17 -2.68
CA VAL A 80 -2.14 15.87 -4.00
C VAL A 80 -1.07 15.99 -5.09
N SER A 81 -1.10 15.09 -6.08
CA SER A 81 -0.14 14.97 -7.16
C SER A 81 0.04 16.23 -7.99
N LEU A 82 1.32 16.63 -8.14
CA LEU A 82 1.71 17.71 -9.04
C LEU A 82 1.35 17.41 -10.50
N ILE A 83 1.47 16.14 -10.92
CA ILE A 83 1.08 15.70 -12.27
C ILE A 83 -0.42 15.91 -12.43
N TRP A 84 -1.23 15.35 -11.52
CA TRP A 84 -2.68 15.45 -11.61
C TRP A 84 -3.17 16.90 -11.48
N LEU A 85 -2.65 17.69 -10.53
CA LEU A 85 -2.99 19.11 -10.40
C LEU A 85 -2.70 19.88 -11.68
N SER A 86 -1.55 19.63 -12.29
CA SER A 86 -1.11 20.35 -13.48
C SER A 86 -1.87 19.91 -14.73
N THR A 87 -1.99 18.60 -14.98
CA THR A 87 -2.43 18.06 -16.28
C THR A 87 -3.79 17.36 -16.22
N GLY A 88 -4.26 16.98 -15.03
CA GLY A 88 -5.42 16.10 -14.83
C GLY A 88 -5.15 14.63 -15.15
N VAL A 89 -3.92 14.27 -15.52
CA VAL A 89 -3.52 12.90 -15.86
C VAL A 89 -3.03 12.18 -14.60
N GLY A 90 -3.28 10.88 -14.52
CA GLY A 90 -2.82 10.03 -13.42
C GLY A 90 -3.65 10.18 -12.14
N SER A 91 -3.12 9.69 -11.03
CA SER A 91 -3.84 9.66 -9.74
C SER A 91 -3.69 10.96 -8.97
N LYS A 92 -4.78 11.35 -8.28
CA LYS A 92 -4.86 12.57 -7.46
C LYS A 92 -3.85 12.60 -6.31
N PHE A 93 -3.42 11.46 -5.77
CA PHE A 93 -2.38 11.40 -4.72
C PHE A 93 -1.15 10.68 -5.28
N VAL A 94 0.05 11.25 -5.09
CA VAL A 94 1.34 10.64 -5.57
C VAL A 94 1.73 9.45 -4.71
N ASP A 95 1.38 9.50 -3.44
CA ASP A 95 1.56 8.40 -2.49
C ASP A 95 0.21 7.71 -2.31
N GLY A 96 -0.14 6.78 -3.20
CA GLY A 96 -1.37 6.01 -3.13
C GLY A 96 -1.88 5.81 -1.69
N ARG A 97 -2.87 6.62 -1.29
CA ARG A 97 -4.00 6.06 -0.54
C ARG A 97 -4.75 5.25 -1.58
N ASP A 98 -4.17 4.09 -1.79
CA ASP A 98 -4.33 3.28 -2.96
C ASP A 98 -5.60 2.47 -2.73
N ASP A 99 -6.59 2.64 -3.59
CA ASP A 99 -7.66 1.63 -3.73
C ASP A 99 -7.08 0.27 -4.17
N GLN A 100 -5.76 0.21 -4.45
CA GLN A 100 -4.99 -0.97 -4.82
C GLN A 100 -3.91 -1.32 -3.78
N SER A 101 -3.96 -0.80 -2.54
CA SER A 101 -3.06 -1.24 -1.45
C SER A 101 -3.79 -1.38 -0.13
N VAL A 102 -3.34 -2.31 0.70
CA VAL A 102 -3.93 -2.63 1.99
C VAL A 102 -2.84 -2.75 3.05
N HIS A 103 -3.19 -2.36 4.27
CA HIS A 103 -2.35 -2.59 5.43
C HIS A 103 -2.58 -4.01 5.94
N LEU A 104 -1.53 -4.84 5.89
CA LEU A 104 -1.54 -6.16 6.49
C LEU A 104 -0.76 -6.15 7.80
N LYS A 105 -1.32 -6.80 8.82
CA LYS A 105 -0.59 -7.07 10.06
C LYS A 105 0.67 -7.87 9.74
N ARG A 106 1.75 -7.58 10.45
CA ARG A 106 3.02 -8.30 10.29
C ARG A 106 3.48 -8.89 11.61
N ILE A 107 3.93 -10.13 11.57
CA ILE A 107 4.41 -10.89 12.72
C ILE A 107 5.74 -11.53 12.34
N ASP A 108 6.74 -11.42 13.21
CA ASP A 108 7.99 -12.15 13.06
C ASP A 108 8.07 -13.29 14.08
N ILE A 109 8.52 -14.45 13.63
CA ILE A 109 8.87 -15.59 14.49
C ILE A 109 10.37 -15.56 14.75
N THR A 110 10.76 -15.50 16.02
CA THR A 110 12.17 -15.64 16.43
C THR A 110 12.27 -16.65 17.57
N ASN A 111 13.00 -17.75 17.34
CA ASN A 111 13.13 -18.86 18.29
C ASN A 111 11.76 -19.37 18.81
N GLY A 112 10.77 -19.45 17.92
CA GLY A 112 9.41 -19.88 18.27
C GLY A 112 8.50 -18.83 18.90
N ASN A 113 9.01 -17.64 19.20
CA ASN A 113 8.23 -16.56 19.80
C ASN A 113 7.69 -15.61 18.73
N LEU A 114 6.44 -15.17 18.92
CA LEU A 114 5.77 -14.22 18.04
C LEU A 114 6.02 -12.79 18.47
N THR A 115 6.48 -11.96 17.54
CA THR A 115 6.70 -10.52 17.76
C THR A 115 5.88 -9.72 16.74
N PRO A 116 4.87 -8.95 17.19
CA PRO A 116 4.16 -8.04 16.31
C PRO A 116 5.11 -6.96 15.78
N GLN A 117 4.98 -6.65 14.51
CA GLN A 117 5.71 -5.58 13.84
C GLN A 117 4.75 -4.48 13.39
N ASN A 118 5.30 -3.38 12.91
CA ASN A 118 4.52 -2.39 12.17
C ASN A 118 3.84 -3.06 10.97
N ASP A 119 2.61 -2.63 10.68
CA ASP A 119 1.84 -3.10 9.53
C ASP A 119 2.60 -2.85 8.23
N ALA A 120 2.50 -3.80 7.31
CA ALA A 120 3.06 -3.72 5.99
C ALA A 120 2.03 -3.11 5.02
N LEU A 121 2.47 -2.15 4.21
CA LEU A 121 1.69 -1.65 3.09
C LEU A 121 1.94 -2.56 1.89
N VAL A 122 0.89 -3.19 1.39
CA VAL A 122 0.96 -4.23 0.35
C VAL A 122 0.00 -3.92 -0.78
N ASP A 123 0.44 -4.09 -2.02
CA ASP A 123 -0.39 -3.93 -3.21
C ASP A 123 -1.42 -5.08 -3.30
N ILE A 124 -2.70 -4.76 -3.48
CA ILE A 124 -3.83 -5.71 -3.55
C ILE A 124 -3.62 -6.71 -4.70
N SER A 125 -2.96 -6.34 -5.80
CA SER A 125 -2.65 -7.25 -6.90
C SER A 125 -1.73 -8.41 -6.49
N THR A 126 -1.02 -8.29 -5.37
CA THR A 126 -0.18 -9.34 -4.80
C THR A 126 -0.94 -10.28 -3.86
N ILE A 127 -2.19 -9.95 -3.51
CA ILE A 127 -3.02 -10.69 -2.56
C ILE A 127 -4.12 -11.43 -3.34
N PRO A 128 -4.18 -12.77 -3.26
CA PRO A 128 -5.26 -13.54 -3.86
C PRO A 128 -6.64 -13.12 -3.34
N GLU A 129 -7.65 -13.20 -4.20
CA GLU A 129 -9.04 -12.96 -3.80
C GLU A 129 -9.57 -14.08 -2.88
N GLY A 130 -10.55 -13.76 -2.03
CA GLY A 130 -11.24 -14.73 -1.17
C GLY A 130 -10.55 -15.03 0.17
N LEU A 131 -9.54 -14.23 0.55
CA LEU A 131 -8.94 -14.31 1.88
C LEU A 131 -9.81 -13.58 2.93
N HIS A 132 -9.85 -14.11 4.14
CA HIS A 132 -10.73 -13.62 5.20
C HIS A 132 -10.08 -12.53 6.07
N SER A 133 -8.89 -12.80 6.60
CA SER A 133 -8.08 -11.87 7.38
C SER A 133 -6.58 -12.15 7.14
N PRO A 134 -6.05 -11.73 5.97
CA PRO A 134 -4.67 -11.99 5.62
C PRO A 134 -3.66 -11.23 6.49
N PHE A 135 -2.48 -11.81 6.67
CA PHE A 135 -1.36 -11.23 7.41
C PHE A 135 -0.02 -11.73 6.88
N ILE A 136 1.04 -10.97 7.16
CA ILE A 136 2.41 -11.33 6.81
C ILE A 136 3.10 -11.96 8.01
N LEU A 137 3.77 -13.08 7.75
CA LEU A 137 4.58 -13.79 8.72
C LEU A 137 6.01 -13.89 8.22
N THR A 138 7.00 -13.52 9.02
CA THR A 138 8.41 -13.74 8.69
C THR A 138 9.00 -14.78 9.63
N SER A 139 9.68 -15.78 9.07
CA SER A 139 10.51 -16.72 9.84
C SER A 139 11.84 -16.87 9.13
N ASP A 140 12.93 -16.60 9.85
CA ASP A 140 14.29 -16.60 9.31
C ASP A 140 14.45 -15.68 8.08
N LYS A 141 14.60 -16.28 6.88
CA LYS A 141 14.77 -15.57 5.59
C LYS A 141 13.55 -15.71 4.67
N THR A 142 12.45 -16.24 5.20
CA THR A 142 11.25 -16.51 4.43
C THR A 142 10.10 -15.66 4.94
N THR A 143 9.44 -15.00 4.01
CA THR A 143 8.22 -14.24 4.25
C THR A 143 7.05 -15.01 3.66
N TYR A 144 6.00 -15.15 4.46
CA TYR A 144 4.78 -15.88 4.12
C TYR A 144 3.61 -14.90 4.10
N LEU A 145 2.73 -15.06 3.11
CA LEU A 145 1.37 -14.55 3.19
C LEU A 145 0.51 -15.65 3.80
N ALA A 146 -0.11 -15.37 4.94
CA ALA A 146 -1.00 -16.27 5.63
C ALA A 146 -2.40 -15.68 5.74
N ASP A 147 -3.39 -16.53 5.91
CA ASP A 147 -4.78 -16.12 6.15
C ASP A 147 -5.35 -16.81 7.40
N SER A 148 -6.26 -16.12 8.08
CA SER A 148 -7.05 -16.74 9.14
C SER A 148 -7.87 -17.88 8.53
N TYR A 149 -7.90 -19.03 9.19
CA TYR A 149 -8.62 -20.20 8.69
C TYR A 149 -9.42 -20.86 9.81
N ASP A 150 -10.74 -20.92 9.61
CA ASP A 150 -11.73 -21.49 10.54
C ASP A 150 -12.35 -22.80 10.02
N GLY A 151 -11.94 -23.25 8.84
CA GLY A 151 -12.38 -24.50 8.22
C GLY A 151 -11.67 -25.75 8.76
N GLU A 152 -11.90 -26.86 8.06
CA GLU A 152 -11.22 -28.11 8.37
C GLU A 152 -9.76 -28.13 7.88
N LEU A 153 -8.83 -28.59 8.74
CA LEU A 153 -7.44 -28.75 8.33
C LEU A 153 -7.35 -29.63 7.06
N VAL A 154 -6.65 -29.12 6.06
CA VAL A 154 -6.27 -29.85 4.83
C VAL A 154 -4.76 -29.94 4.71
N ASP A 155 -4.29 -30.82 3.85
CA ASP A 155 -2.85 -30.98 3.60
C ASP A 155 -2.24 -29.69 3.04
N GLY A 156 -1.01 -29.39 3.46
CA GLY A 156 -0.24 -28.25 2.96
C GLY A 156 0.59 -27.56 4.02
N LEU A 157 0.96 -26.30 3.77
CA LEU A 157 1.81 -25.51 4.64
C LEU A 157 0.96 -24.64 5.59
N TRP A 158 1.26 -24.71 6.89
CA TRP A 158 0.45 -24.08 7.94
C TRP A 158 1.32 -23.35 8.94
N PHE A 159 0.79 -22.24 9.46
CA PHE A 159 1.31 -21.57 10.64
C PHE A 159 0.63 -22.16 11.88
N ILE A 160 1.43 -22.78 12.74
CA ILE A 160 0.93 -23.51 13.91
C ILE A 160 1.74 -23.21 15.16
N GLU A 161 1.20 -23.58 16.32
CA GLU A 161 1.86 -23.56 17.60
C GLU A 161 1.77 -24.96 18.25
N ILE A 162 2.90 -25.43 18.77
CA ILE A 162 3.06 -26.72 19.45
C ILE A 162 3.74 -26.43 20.79
N ASP A 163 3.08 -26.74 21.90
CA ASP A 163 3.59 -26.48 23.26
C ASP A 163 4.10 -25.03 23.46
N GLY A 164 3.39 -24.06 22.88
CA GLY A 164 3.73 -22.63 22.95
C GLY A 164 4.85 -22.17 21.99
N ILE A 165 5.39 -23.07 21.17
CA ILE A 165 6.40 -22.76 20.15
C ILE A 165 5.73 -22.63 18.79
N ALA A 166 5.74 -21.42 18.23
CA ALA A 166 5.15 -21.12 16.95
C ALA A 166 6.10 -21.40 15.79
N SER A 167 5.61 -22.02 14.70
CA SER A 167 6.41 -22.33 13.51
C SER A 167 5.54 -22.54 12.27
N VAL A 168 6.17 -22.45 11.09
CA VAL A 168 5.54 -22.82 9.81
C VAL A 168 5.93 -24.24 9.45
N ARG A 169 4.95 -25.12 9.23
CA ARG A 169 5.13 -26.57 9.05
C ARG A 169 4.26 -27.12 7.93
N GLU A 170 4.76 -28.14 7.24
CA GLU A 170 3.94 -28.91 6.31
C GLU A 170 3.19 -29.99 7.08
N LEU A 171 1.88 -30.06 6.87
CA LEU A 171 0.94 -30.92 7.57
C LEU A 171 0.23 -31.85 6.59
N TYR A 172 0.07 -33.11 6.99
CA TYR A 172 -0.69 -34.12 6.26
C TYR A 172 -1.71 -34.76 7.19
N ARG A 173 -2.98 -34.73 6.79
CA ARG A 173 -4.08 -35.22 7.61
C ARG A 173 -4.27 -36.71 7.43
N PHE A 174 -4.48 -37.38 8.56
CA PHE A 174 -4.82 -38.79 8.61
C PHE A 174 -6.21 -39.03 9.21
N PRO A 175 -6.82 -40.20 8.94
CA PRO A 175 -8.03 -40.63 9.62
C PRO A 175 -7.89 -40.60 11.15
N ALA A 176 -9.05 -40.54 11.84
CA ALA A 176 -9.14 -40.44 13.29
C ALA A 176 -8.51 -39.16 13.89
N ARG A 177 -8.62 -38.03 13.17
CA ARG A 177 -8.13 -36.70 13.60
C ARG A 177 -6.63 -36.64 13.91
N ARG A 178 -5.84 -37.49 13.26
CA ARG A 178 -4.39 -37.45 13.38
C ARG A 178 -3.78 -36.58 12.30
N VAL A 179 -2.63 -36.00 12.60
CA VAL A 179 -1.86 -35.18 11.66
C VAL A 179 -0.40 -35.58 11.74
N ARG A 180 0.24 -35.64 10.58
CA ARG A 180 1.69 -35.75 10.46
C ARG A 180 2.28 -34.38 10.20
N ILE A 181 3.31 -34.05 10.96
CA ILE A 181 4.00 -32.76 10.92
C ILE A 181 5.42 -32.99 10.41
N GLU A 182 5.79 -32.32 9.32
CA GLU A 182 7.15 -32.33 8.78
C GLU A 182 8.02 -31.25 9.46
N ASN A 183 9.14 -31.67 10.02
CA ASN A 183 10.13 -30.83 10.70
C ASN A 183 11.50 -30.95 10.02
N GLY A 184 11.54 -30.58 8.74
CA GLY A 184 12.75 -30.57 7.93
C GLY A 184 13.25 -31.98 7.60
N LYS A 185 14.05 -32.58 8.48
CA LYS A 185 14.62 -33.94 8.30
C LYS A 185 13.88 -35.03 9.08
N ALA A 186 13.00 -34.65 9.98
CA ALA A 186 12.22 -35.57 10.80
C ALA A 186 10.74 -35.22 10.68
N SER A 187 9.89 -36.19 10.97
CA SER A 187 8.45 -36.00 11.07
C SER A 187 7.91 -36.78 12.25
N PHE A 188 6.75 -36.37 12.73
CA PHE A 188 6.03 -37.06 13.79
C PHE A 188 4.53 -36.97 13.56
N GLU A 189 3.80 -37.88 14.20
CA GLU A 189 2.34 -37.91 14.21
C GLU A 189 1.82 -37.51 15.59
N CYS A 190 0.78 -36.68 15.63
CA CYS A 190 0.07 -36.31 16.84
C CYS A 190 -1.44 -36.19 16.57
N GLN A 191 -2.22 -35.97 17.62
CA GLN A 191 -3.63 -35.62 17.45
C GLN A 191 -3.73 -34.17 16.97
N LEU A 192 -4.77 -33.87 16.18
CA LEU A 192 -5.04 -32.51 15.74
C LEU A 192 -5.26 -31.56 16.94
N ASP A 193 -5.78 -32.08 18.04
CA ASP A 193 -6.05 -31.31 19.25
C ASP A 193 -4.77 -31.01 20.07
N ASP A 194 -3.64 -31.65 19.75
CA ASP A 194 -2.33 -31.40 20.37
C ASP A 194 -1.60 -30.19 19.74
N ILE A 195 -2.15 -29.62 18.67
CA ILE A 195 -1.61 -28.45 17.99
C ILE A 195 -2.64 -27.34 17.87
N LYS A 196 -2.16 -26.10 17.81
CA LYS A 196 -2.99 -24.94 17.56
C LYS A 196 -2.74 -24.43 16.15
N ILE A 197 -3.80 -24.38 15.34
CA ILE A 197 -3.75 -23.77 14.02
C ILE A 197 -3.87 -22.26 14.16
N LEU A 198 -2.88 -21.52 13.68
CA LEU A 198 -2.84 -20.06 13.75
C LEU A 198 -3.15 -19.40 12.41
N GLY A 199 -2.88 -20.08 11.29
CA GLY A 199 -3.26 -19.62 9.96
C GLY A 199 -2.84 -20.58 8.86
N LYS A 200 -3.48 -20.44 7.70
CA LYS A 200 -3.12 -21.18 6.49
C LYS A 200 -2.12 -20.38 5.68
N ILE A 201 -1.05 -21.00 5.19
CA ILE A 201 -0.11 -20.32 4.31
C ILE A 201 -0.68 -20.30 2.88
N ILE A 202 -0.70 -19.12 2.28
CA ILE A 202 -1.21 -18.86 0.93
C ILE A 202 -0.05 -18.80 -0.07
N SER A 203 1.03 -18.12 0.29
CA SER A 203 2.24 -18.03 -0.53
C SER A 203 3.49 -17.82 0.32
N GLN A 204 4.66 -18.07 -0.26
CA GLN A 204 5.96 -17.86 0.39
C GLN A 204 6.96 -17.22 -0.57
N THR A 205 7.80 -16.34 -0.04
CA THR A 205 8.91 -15.68 -0.74
C THR A 205 10.18 -15.86 0.07
N ILE A 206 11.25 -16.33 -0.58
CA ILE A 206 12.56 -16.55 0.04
C ILE A 206 13.52 -15.48 -0.45
N PHE A 207 14.13 -14.74 0.48
CA PHE A 207 15.17 -13.78 0.17
C PHE A 207 16.54 -14.45 0.28
N PHE A 208 17.32 -14.41 -0.80
CA PHE A 208 18.65 -15.01 -0.89
C PHE A 208 19.73 -14.07 -0.35
#